data_AF-A0A7J3QU01-F1
#
_entry.id   AF-A0A7J3QU01-F1
#
_cell.length_a   1.000
_cell.length_b   1.000
_cell.length_c   1.000
_cell.angle_alpha   90.00
_cell.angle_beta   90.00
_cell.angle_gamma   90.00
#
_symmetry.space_group_name_H-M   'P 1'
#
loop_
_entity.id
_entity.type
_entity.pdbx_description
1 polymer ?
#
loop_
_entity_poly.entity_id
_entity_poly.type
_entity_poly.pdbx_seq_one_letter_code
_entity_poly.pdbx_strand_id
1 'polypeptide(L)'
;MIDPTLALALAGSIIVVGFLGNYFFERTGFPDMIFLIVLGMLVRPIAKSVDTKFIMLLAPYFAALALVFILFDGGMSMNIYRVFTESPRATILAVVGFGLSVAATTLFSAFLLMPDKP
;
A
#
# COMPACT_ATOMS: atom_id res chain seq x y z
N MET A 1 29.71 -3.21 5.73
CA MET A 1 28.89 -2.65 6.82
C MET A 1 28.41 -1.30 6.32
N ILE A 2 27.11 -1.01 6.39
CA ILE A 2 26.59 0.31 5.96
C ILE A 2 26.98 1.32 7.04
N ASP A 3 27.59 2.43 6.67
CA ASP A 3 27.94 3.47 7.63
C ASP A 3 26.66 4.00 8.30
N PRO A 4 26.64 4.18 9.63
CA PRO A 4 25.44 4.61 10.34
C PRO A 4 24.91 5.96 9.84
N THR A 5 25.79 6.83 9.34
CA THR A 5 25.45 8.10 8.69
C THR A 5 24.66 7.90 7.40
N LEU A 6 25.08 6.94 6.55
CA LEU A 6 24.37 6.59 5.32
C LEU A 6 23.01 5.98 5.62
N ALA A 7 22.91 5.12 6.63
CA ALA A 7 21.62 4.55 7.05
C ALA A 7 20.64 5.65 7.52
N LEU A 8 21.13 6.62 8.31
CA LEU A 8 20.31 7.74 8.77
C LEU A 8 19.90 8.66 7.62
N ALA A 9 20.81 8.94 6.69
CA ALA A 9 20.53 9.75 5.50
C ALA A 9 19.47 9.08 4.60
N LEU A 10 19.56 7.75 4.41
CA LEU A 10 18.57 6.98 3.65
C LEU A 10 17.21 7.01 4.35
N ALA A 11 17.14 6.70 5.65
CA ALA A 11 15.90 6.76 6.41
C ALA A 11 15.27 8.16 6.37
N GLY A 12 16.07 9.21 6.56
CA GLY A 12 15.64 10.60 6.45
C GLY A 12 15.08 10.92 5.07
N SER A 13 15.75 10.48 4.00
CA SER A 13 15.27 10.69 2.63
C SER A 13 13.92 10.02 2.38
N ILE A 14 13.71 8.80 2.88
CA ILE A 14 12.43 8.06 2.78
C ILE A 14 11.32 8.83 3.51
N ILE A 15 11.60 9.33 4.72
CA ILE A 15 10.63 10.12 5.49
C ILE A 15 10.27 11.41 4.76
N VAL A 16 11.26 12.14 4.23
CA VAL A 16 11.03 13.38 3.47
C VAL A 16 10.19 13.12 2.23
N VAL A 17 10.48 12.06 1.48
CA VAL A 17 9.70 11.66 0.30
C VAL A 17 8.26 11.32 0.68
N GLY A 18 8.06 10.55 1.75
CA GLY A 18 6.72 10.22 2.26
C GLY A 18 5.93 11.46 2.68
N PHE A 19 6.59 12.38 3.41
CA PHE A 19 6.00 13.65 3.80
C PHE A 19 5.64 14.53 2.58
N LEU A 20 6.54 14.63 1.59
CA LEU A 20 6.26 15.37 0.36
C LEU A 20 5.07 14.79 -0.41
N GLY A 21 4.96 13.46 -0.48
CA GLY A 21 3.83 12.80 -1.12
C GLY A 21 2.50 13.16 -0.45
N ASN A 22 2.45 13.09 0.87
CA ASN A 22 1.25 13.47 1.63
C ASN A 22 0.94 14.98 1.48
N TYR A 23 1.95 15.84 1.61
CA TYR A 23 1.78 17.29 1.41
C TYR A 23 1.24 17.62 0.00
N PHE A 24 1.73 16.91 -1.02
CA PHE A 24 1.25 17.09 -2.40
C PHE A 24 -0.22 16.64 -2.54
N PHE A 25 -0.61 15.55 -1.90
CA PHE A 25 -2.00 15.11 -1.82
C PHE A 25 -2.90 16.16 -1.16
N GLU A 26 -2.50 16.72 -0.01
CA GLU A 26 -3.28 17.74 0.69
C GLU A 26 -3.51 19.00 -0.17
N ARG A 27 -2.52 19.36 -1.00
CA ARG A 27 -2.59 20.57 -1.85
C ARG A 27 -3.32 20.35 -3.18
N THR A 28 -3.22 19.17 -3.77
CA THR A 28 -3.70 18.91 -5.14
C THR A 28 -4.92 18.00 -5.18
N GLY A 29 -5.21 17.27 -4.10
CA GLY A 29 -6.23 16.22 -4.03
C GLY A 29 -5.84 14.91 -4.73
N PHE A 30 -4.66 14.83 -5.35
CA PHE A 30 -4.19 13.61 -6.02
C PHE A 30 -3.71 12.58 -5.01
N PRO A 31 -4.19 11.33 -5.05
CA PRO A 31 -3.79 10.29 -4.10
C PRO A 31 -2.26 10.18 -3.97
N ASP A 32 -1.77 10.33 -2.75
CA ASP A 32 -0.35 10.26 -2.39
C ASP A 32 0.28 8.95 -2.90
N MET A 33 -0.45 7.83 -2.83
CA MET A 33 -0.02 6.53 -3.35
C MET A 33 0.38 6.59 -4.84
N ILE A 34 -0.40 7.27 -5.68
CA ILE A 34 -0.11 7.38 -7.12
C ILE A 34 1.19 8.17 -7.32
N PHE A 35 1.33 9.28 -6.59
CA PHE A 35 2.55 10.09 -6.63
C PHE A 35 3.78 9.28 -6.19
N LEU A 36 3.68 8.53 -5.09
CA LEU A 36 4.77 7.70 -4.57
C LEU A 36 5.14 6.55 -5.53
N ILE A 37 4.17 5.94 -6.20
CA ILE A 37 4.43 4.92 -7.24
C ILE A 37 5.22 5.53 -8.41
N VAL A 38 4.76 6.68 -8.92
CA VAL A 38 5.45 7.38 -10.02
C VAL A 38 6.85 7.80 -9.61
N LEU A 39 7.01 8.34 -8.40
CA LEU A 39 8.31 8.72 -7.86
C LEU A 39 9.24 7.50 -7.76
N GLY A 40 8.76 6.37 -7.24
CA GLY A 40 9.52 5.11 -7.21
C GLY A 40 9.92 4.61 -8.59
N MET A 41 9.03 4.74 -9.59
CA MET A 41 9.34 4.41 -10.98
C MET A 41 10.43 5.31 -11.57
N LEU A 42 10.43 6.61 -11.25
CA LEU A 42 11.42 7.58 -11.71
C LEU A 42 12.76 7.46 -10.98
N VAL A 43 12.77 6.99 -9.73
CA VAL A 43 14.01 6.76 -8.97
C VAL A 43 14.87 5.69 -9.63
N ARG A 44 14.28 4.65 -10.22
CA ARG A 44 15.01 3.56 -10.87
C ARG A 44 16.00 4.01 -11.97
N PRO A 45 15.61 4.81 -13.00
CA PRO A 45 16.55 5.26 -14.03
C PRO A 45 17.62 6.21 -13.51
N ILE A 46 17.33 6.99 -12.47
CA ILE A 46 18.26 7.97 -11.88
C ILE A 46 19.29 7.27 -10.98
N ALA A 47 18.83 6.28 -10.22
CA ALA A 47 19.62 5.54 -9.25
C ALA A 47 20.06 4.18 -9.83
N LYS A 48 20.92 4.21 -10.85
CA LYS A 48 21.46 3.01 -11.53
C LYS A 48 22.15 2.00 -10.58
N SER A 49 22.57 2.47 -9.40
CA SER A 49 23.24 1.67 -8.36
C SER A 49 22.28 0.95 -7.41
N VAL A 50 20.96 1.13 -7.55
CA VAL A 50 19.97 0.50 -6.68
C VAL A 50 19.80 -0.96 -7.09
N ASP A 51 20.22 -1.87 -6.21
CA ASP A 51 20.02 -3.30 -6.41
C ASP A 51 18.54 -3.66 -6.30
N THR A 52 17.92 -3.92 -7.45
CA THR A 52 16.50 -4.32 -7.53
C THR A 52 16.26 -5.63 -6.77
N LYS A 53 17.25 -6.53 -6.69
CA LYS A 53 17.12 -7.81 -5.97
C LYS A 53 17.00 -7.58 -4.47
N PHE A 54 17.81 -6.66 -3.94
CA PHE A 54 17.73 -6.27 -2.53
C PHE A 54 16.36 -5.65 -2.20
N ILE A 55 15.84 -4.75 -3.04
CA ILE A 55 14.51 -4.17 -2.85
C ILE A 55 13.41 -5.25 -2.90
N MET A 56 13.44 -6.15 -3.88
CA MET A 56 12.45 -7.23 -3.98
C MET A 56 12.50 -8.18 -2.78
N LEU A 57 13.68 -8.40 -2.20
CA LEU A 57 13.85 -9.20 -0.99
C LEU A 57 13.26 -8.50 0.25
N LEU A 58 13.42 -7.18 0.36
CA LEU A 58 12.97 -6.40 1.52
C LEU A 58 11.50 -5.93 1.43
N ALA A 59 10.98 -5.75 0.21
CA ALA A 59 9.62 -5.30 -0.06
C ALA A 59 8.53 -6.05 0.73
N PRO A 60 8.51 -7.40 0.81
CA PRO A 60 7.48 -8.10 1.58
C PRO A 60 7.54 -7.78 3.09
N TYR A 61 8.73 -7.56 3.65
CA TYR A 61 8.88 -7.19 5.07
C TYR A 61 8.37 -5.76 5.34
N PHE A 62 8.71 -4.81 4.47
CA PHE A 62 8.18 -3.45 4.57
C PHE A 62 6.67 -3.39 4.35
N ALA A 63 6.14 -4.14 3.37
CA ALA A 63 4.71 -4.24 3.12
C ALA A 63 3.97 -4.82 4.34
N ALA A 64 4.52 -5.86 4.96
CA ALA A 64 3.96 -6.43 6.19
C ALA A 64 3.96 -5.41 7.34
N LEU A 65 5.08 -4.70 7.57
CA LEU A 65 5.14 -3.67 8.61
C LEU A 65 4.16 -2.52 8.33
N ALA A 66 4.09 -2.04 7.09
CA ALA A 66 3.15 -1.01 6.69
C ALA A 66 1.69 -1.45 6.89
N LEU A 67 1.35 -2.68 6.48
CA LEU A 67 0.03 -3.27 6.71
C LEU A 67 -0.29 -3.33 8.20
N VAL A 68 0.64 -3.78 9.04
CA VAL A 68 0.46 -3.82 10.49
C VAL A 68 0.17 -2.43 11.04
N PHE A 69 0.95 -1.41 10.67
CA PHE A 69 0.70 -0.04 11.12
C PHE A 69 -0.65 0.52 10.64
N ILE A 70 -1.00 0.30 9.36
CA ILE A 70 -2.27 0.77 8.78
C ILE A 70 -3.47 0.09 9.45
N LEU A 71 -3.43 -1.23 9.64
CA LEU A 71 -4.52 -1.97 10.30
C LEU A 71 -4.59 -1.63 11.78
N PHE A 72 -3.46 -1.38 12.43
CA PHE A 72 -3.42 -0.98 13.82
C PHE A 72 -4.04 0.41 14.02
N ASP A 73 -3.68 1.39 13.20
CA ASP A 73 -4.28 2.73 13.22
C ASP A 73 -5.78 2.70 12.89
N GLY A 74 -6.16 1.99 11.82
CA GLY A 74 -7.55 1.76 11.45
C GLY A 74 -8.35 1.04 12.54
N GLY A 75 -7.75 0.08 13.24
CA GLY A 75 -8.36 -0.65 14.35
C GLY A 75 -8.54 0.20 15.61
N MET A 76 -7.52 0.99 15.99
CA MET A 76 -7.57 1.87 17.16
C MET A 76 -8.60 3.01 17.00
N SER A 77 -8.77 3.52 15.78
CA SER A 77 -9.78 4.54 15.48
C SER A 77 -11.21 3.99 15.44
N MET A 78 -11.39 2.66 15.43
CA MET A 78 -12.70 2.02 15.32
C MET A 78 -13.43 1.90 16.66
N ASN A 79 -14.65 2.43 16.75
CA ASN A 79 -15.52 2.20 17.90
C ASN A 79 -16.16 0.82 17.83
N ILE A 80 -15.49 -0.17 18.43
CA ILE A 80 -15.91 -1.59 18.43
C ILE A 80 -17.35 -1.75 18.93
N TYR A 81 -17.75 -1.03 19.97
CA TYR A 81 -19.10 -1.14 20.52
C TYR A 81 -20.16 -0.76 19.47
N ARG A 82 -19.99 0.39 18.79
CA ARG A 82 -20.92 0.81 17.74
C ARG A 82 -20.96 -0.16 16.56
N VAL A 83 -19.83 -0.77 16.22
CA VAL A 83 -19.75 -1.81 15.18
C VAL A 83 -20.57 -3.05 15.58
N PHE A 84 -20.48 -3.51 16.83
CA PHE A 84 -21.26 -4.69 17.22
C PHE A 84 -22.74 -4.39 17.49
N THR A 85 -23.09 -3.20 17.98
CA THR A 85 -24.46 -2.89 18.40
C THR A 85 -25.33 -2.27 17.29
N GLU A 86 -24.76 -1.48 16.38
CA GLU A 86 -25.53 -0.80 15.32
C GLU A 86 -25.20 -1.27 13.90
N SER A 87 -24.18 -2.12 13.71
CA SER A 87 -23.66 -2.47 12.38
C SER A 87 -23.95 -3.88 11.82
N PRO A 88 -24.88 -4.74 12.31
CA PRO A 88 -25.02 -6.09 11.74
C PRO A 88 -25.40 -6.05 10.25
N ARG A 89 -26.20 -5.07 9.82
CA ARG A 89 -26.51 -4.86 8.40
C ARG A 89 -25.29 -4.41 7.59
N ALA A 90 -24.48 -3.51 8.13
CA ALA A 90 -23.27 -3.05 7.46
C ALA A 90 -22.20 -4.15 7.39
N THR A 91 -22.09 -5.01 8.39
CA THR A 91 -21.22 -6.19 8.37
C THR A 91 -21.64 -7.17 7.28
N ILE A 92 -22.94 -7.49 7.17
CA ILE A 92 -23.46 -8.34 6.09
C ILE A 92 -23.16 -7.70 4.72
N LEU A 93 -23.41 -6.40 4.58
CA LEU A 93 -23.15 -5.68 3.33
C LEU A 93 -21.66 -5.71 2.97
N ALA A 94 -20.76 -5.52 3.93
CA ALA A 94 -19.33 -5.56 3.73
C ALA A 94 -18.85 -6.96 3.33
N VAL A 95 -19.28 -8.01 4.02
CA VAL A 95 -18.87 -9.40 3.74
C VAL A 95 -19.39 -9.86 2.38
N VAL A 96 -20.68 -9.64 2.11
CA VAL A 96 -21.30 -10.04 0.84
C VAL A 96 -20.75 -9.20 -0.32
N GLY A 97 -20.65 -7.88 -0.14
CA GLY A 97 -20.11 -6.97 -1.14
C GLY A 97 -18.66 -7.31 -1.48
N PHE A 98 -17.81 -7.48 -0.47
CA PHE A 98 -16.41 -7.88 -0.66
C PHE A 98 -16.30 -9.25 -1.35
N GLY A 99 -17.06 -10.25 -0.88
CA GLY A 99 -17.07 -11.58 -1.48
C GLY A 99 -17.50 -11.57 -2.95
N LEU A 100 -18.56 -10.82 -3.28
CA LEU A 100 -19.02 -10.63 -4.65
C LEU A 100 -18.01 -9.86 -5.49
N SER A 101 -17.37 -8.81 -4.97
CA SER A 101 -16.31 -8.07 -5.67
C SER A 101 -15.13 -8.97 -5.99
N VAL A 102 -14.69 -9.81 -5.04
CA VAL A 102 -13.61 -10.78 -5.26
C VAL A 102 -14.01 -11.81 -6.31
N ALA A 103 -15.22 -12.38 -6.20
CA ALA A 103 -15.72 -13.37 -7.17
C ALA A 103 -15.86 -12.76 -8.58
N ALA A 104 -16.45 -11.58 -8.70
CA ALA A 104 -16.62 -10.87 -9.96
C ALA A 104 -15.26 -10.51 -10.59
N THR A 105 -14.31 -9.99 -9.79
CA THR A 105 -12.96 -9.65 -10.28
C THR A 105 -12.21 -10.90 -10.73
N THR A 106 -12.36 -12.02 -10.00
CA THR A 106 -11.74 -13.31 -10.35
C THR A 106 -12.34 -13.90 -11.62
N LEU A 107 -13.67 -13.88 -11.77
CA LEU A 107 -14.34 -14.34 -12.99
C LEU A 107 -13.96 -13.46 -14.18
N PHE A 108 -13.97 -12.14 -14.00
CA PHE A 108 -13.58 -11.19 -15.04
C PHE A 108 -12.15 -11.41 -15.50
N SER A 109 -11.20 -11.56 -14.57
CA SER A 109 -9.80 -11.83 -14.92
C SER A 109 -9.63 -13.20 -15.58
N ALA A 110 -10.33 -14.23 -15.10
CA ALA A 110 -10.24 -15.58 -15.66
C ALA A 110 -10.85 -15.70 -17.07
N PHE A 111 -11.97 -15.02 -17.36
CA PHE A 111 -12.66 -15.12 -18.65
C PHE A 111 -12.21 -14.10 -19.70
N LEU A 112 -11.74 -12.91 -19.30
CA LEU A 112 -11.38 -11.83 -20.24
C LEU A 112 -9.87 -11.61 -20.38
N LEU A 113 -9.10 -11.74 -19.29
CA LEU A 113 -7.67 -11.39 -19.27
C LEU A 113 -6.72 -12.58 -19.44
N MET A 114 -7.19 -13.81 -19.21
CA MET A 114 -6.44 -15.03 -19.53
C MET A 114 -6.92 -15.60 -20.87
N PRO A 115 -6.33 -15.22 -22.02
CA PRO A 115 -6.52 -15.93 -23.26
C PRO A 115 -5.78 -17.26 -23.15
N ASP A 116 -6.53 -18.35 -23.04
CA ASP A 116 -6.10 -19.74 -23.10
C ASP A 116 -4.87 -20.11 -22.26
N LYS A 117 -5.11 -20.92 -21.23
CA LYS A 117 -4.02 -21.73 -20.64
C LYS A 117 -3.31 -22.47 -21.79
N PRO A 118 -1.99 -22.73 -21.73
CA PRO A 118 -1.49 -23.92 -22.40
C PRO A 118 -2.20 -25.18 -21.87
#